data_AF-A0A8B7MTZ2-F1
#
_entry.id   AF-A0A8B7MTZ2-F1
#
_cell.length_a   1.000
_cell.length_b   1.000
_cell.length_c   1.000
_cell.angle_alpha   90.00
_cell.angle_beta   90.00
_cell.angle_gamma   90.00
#
_symmetry.space_group_name_H-M   'P 1'
#
loop_
_entity.id
_entity.type
_entity.pdbx_description
1 polymer ?
#
loop_
_entity_poly.entity_id
_entity_poly.type
_entity_poly.pdbx_seq_one_letter_code
_entity_poly.pdbx_strand_id
1 'polypeptide(L)'
;MSSTVNAAGEPISTSAVLMAASKHIAVRCRSENVAFINCKKKDPNPEKCLDKGRVVTHCVLNLKNLFHQGQYKHNLFERASSEVSQRDRCLCRLHVLLYQ
;
A
#
# COMPACT_ATOMS: atom_id res chain seq x y z
N MET A 1 -18.91 -4.49 -12.29
CA MET A 1 -18.04 -5.05 -11.24
C MET A 1 -16.60 -5.08 -11.75
N SER A 2 -15.73 -4.20 -11.25
CA SER A 2 -14.28 -4.29 -11.49
C SER A 2 -13.77 -5.46 -10.66
N SER A 3 -13.20 -6.49 -11.28
CA SER A 3 -12.72 -7.70 -10.61
C SER A 3 -11.68 -7.31 -9.54
N THR A 4 -12.08 -7.40 -8.28
CA THR A 4 -11.30 -6.99 -7.12
C THR A 4 -10.36 -8.09 -6.64
N VAL A 5 -10.05 -9.13 -7.44
CA VAL A 5 -9.14 -10.23 -7.08
C VAL A 5 -8.12 -10.54 -8.18
N ASN A 6 -6.86 -10.77 -7.77
CA ASN A 6 -5.74 -11.18 -8.62
C ASN A 6 -5.90 -12.67 -9.01
N ALA A 7 -5.08 -13.18 -9.93
CA ALA A 7 -5.09 -14.60 -10.34
C ALA A 7 -4.91 -15.61 -9.19
N ALA A 8 -4.34 -15.17 -8.06
CA ALA A 8 -4.19 -15.94 -6.82
C ALA A 8 -5.41 -15.86 -5.86
N GLY A 9 -6.51 -15.22 -6.27
CA GLY A 9 -7.69 -14.99 -5.41
C GLY A 9 -7.50 -13.89 -4.36
N GLU A 10 -6.33 -13.23 -4.33
CA GLU A 10 -6.04 -12.14 -3.39
C GLU A 10 -6.68 -10.82 -3.85
N PRO A 11 -7.25 -10.01 -2.95
CA PRO A 11 -7.90 -8.76 -3.34
C PRO A 11 -6.95 -7.79 -4.07
N ILE A 12 -7.24 -7.39 -5.32
CA ILE A 12 -6.47 -6.34 -6.03
C ILE A 12 -6.59 -5.05 -5.23
N SER A 13 -5.49 -4.57 -4.66
CA SER A 13 -5.44 -3.21 -4.10
C SER A 13 -5.11 -2.25 -5.23
N THR A 14 -6.01 -1.32 -5.53
CA THR A 14 -5.66 -0.19 -6.40
C THR A 14 -4.65 0.70 -5.69
N SER A 15 -3.78 1.36 -6.45
CA SER A 15 -2.76 2.28 -5.92
C SER A 15 -3.34 3.33 -4.98
N ALA A 16 -4.52 3.88 -5.30
CA ALA A 16 -5.24 4.84 -4.48
C ALA A 16 -5.54 4.32 -3.06
N VAL A 17 -5.97 3.05 -2.93
CA VAL A 17 -6.29 2.44 -1.64
C VAL A 17 -5.05 2.27 -0.78
N LEU A 18 -3.95 1.82 -1.37
CA LEU A 18 -2.67 1.67 -0.68
C LEU A 18 -2.10 3.01 -0.22
N MET A 19 -2.22 4.03 -1.07
CA MET A 19 -1.79 5.41 -0.78
C MET A 19 -2.57 6.02 0.39
N ALA A 20 -3.90 5.88 0.39
CA ALA A 20 -4.73 6.34 1.51
C ALA A 20 -4.43 5.57 2.81
N ALA A 21 -4.19 4.26 2.71
CA ALA A 21 -3.83 3.42 3.85
C ALA A 21 -2.36 3.54 4.28
N SER A 22 -1.50 4.25 3.55
CA SER A 22 -0.05 4.26 3.74
C SER A 22 0.39 4.58 5.17
N LYS A 23 -0.24 5.59 5.81
CA LYS A 23 0.03 5.94 7.21
C LYS A 23 -0.36 4.82 8.17
N HIS A 24 -1.47 4.15 7.92
CA HIS A 24 -1.92 3.02 8.74
C HIS A 24 -1.04 1.79 8.52
N ILE A 25 -0.62 1.52 7.28
CA ILE A 25 0.34 0.46 6.94
C ILE A 25 1.67 0.69 7.67
N ALA A 26 2.17 1.93 7.66
CA ALA A 26 3.43 2.29 8.30
C ALA A 26 3.44 2.08 9.83
N VAL A 27 2.28 2.11 10.48
CA VAL A 27 2.14 1.87 11.93
C VAL A 27 1.81 0.41 12.22
N ARG A 28 0.81 -0.16 11.54
CA ARG A 28 0.27 -1.49 11.85
C ARG A 28 1.08 -2.64 11.27
N CYS A 29 1.72 -2.44 10.12
CA CYS A 29 2.53 -3.46 9.43
C CYS A 29 4.04 -3.12 9.47
N ARG A 30 4.47 -2.36 10.48
CA ARG A 30 5.84 -1.82 10.56
C ARG A 30 6.87 -2.93 10.73
N SER A 31 6.62 -3.89 11.61
CA SER A 31 7.52 -5.00 11.92
C SER A 31 7.79 -5.86 10.70
N GLU A 32 6.74 -6.20 9.97
CA GLU A 32 6.77 -7.04 8.77
C GLU A 32 7.52 -6.31 7.66
N ASN A 33 7.21 -5.02 7.45
CA ASN A 33 7.87 -4.18 6.45
C ASN A 33 9.37 -4.02 6.72
N VAL A 34 9.76 -3.77 7.97
CA VAL A 34 11.18 -3.66 8.34
C VAL A 34 11.89 -5.00 8.13
N ALA A 35 11.26 -6.12 8.47
CA ALA A 35 11.82 -7.44 8.24
C ALA A 35 12.04 -7.73 6.74
N PHE A 36 11.11 -7.32 5.88
CA PHE A 36 11.23 -7.45 4.43
C PHE A 36 12.33 -6.55 3.84
N ILE A 37 12.39 -5.27 4.25
CA ILE A 37 13.42 -4.32 3.82
C ILE A 37 14.81 -4.80 4.27
N ASN A 38 14.95 -5.28 5.51
CA ASN A 38 16.21 -5.81 6.00
C ASN A 38 16.64 -7.08 5.28
N CYS A 39 15.71 -7.90 4.80
CA CYS A 39 16.01 -9.05 3.95
C CYS A 39 16.58 -8.58 2.60
N LYS A 40 15.87 -7.67 1.92
CA LYS A 40 16.33 -7.08 0.64
C LYS A 40 17.69 -6.39 0.74
N LYS A 41 17.99 -5.75 1.89
CA LYS A 41 19.29 -5.10 2.13
C LYS A 41 20.43 -6.11 2.29
N LYS A 42 20.14 -7.32 2.78
CA LYS A 42 21.15 -8.37 2.98
C LYS A 42 21.42 -9.16 1.71
N ASP A 43 20.36 -9.49 0.97
CA ASP A 43 20.46 -10.25 -0.27
C ASP A 43 19.45 -9.68 -1.28
N PRO A 44 19.91 -9.18 -2.45
CA PRO A 44 19.02 -8.63 -3.47
C PRO A 44 18.23 -9.72 -4.20
N ASN A 45 18.51 -11.01 -3.99
CA ASN A 45 17.76 -12.09 -4.64
C ASN A 45 16.29 -12.10 -4.16
N PRO A 46 15.32 -11.90 -5.07
CA PRO A 46 13.90 -11.83 -4.72
C PRO A 46 13.37 -13.11 -4.07
N GLU A 47 13.89 -14.30 -4.43
CA GLU A 47 13.36 -15.59 -3.97
C GLU A 47 13.56 -15.80 -2.47
N LYS A 48 14.71 -15.36 -1.93
CA LYS A 48 15.05 -15.54 -0.51
C LYS A 48 14.19 -14.70 0.44
N CYS A 49 13.53 -13.66 -0.07
CA CYS A 49 12.71 -12.75 0.73
C CYS A 49 11.20 -12.91 0.46
N LEU A 50 10.79 -13.88 -0.37
CA LEU A 50 9.39 -14.09 -0.74
C LEU A 50 8.48 -14.35 0.47
N ASP A 51 8.93 -15.15 1.43
CA ASP A 51 8.10 -15.48 2.60
C ASP A 51 7.84 -14.25 3.47
N LYS A 52 8.84 -13.38 3.64
CA LYS A 52 8.67 -12.08 4.32
C LYS A 52 7.77 -11.16 3.52
N GLY A 53 7.85 -11.21 2.19
CA GLY A 53 6.96 -10.49 1.29
C GLY A 53 5.50 -10.92 1.47
N ARG A 54 5.22 -12.23 1.52
CA ARG A 54 3.87 -12.77 1.78
C ARG A 54 3.31 -12.30 3.11
N VAL A 55 4.12 -12.28 4.16
CA VAL A 55 3.70 -11.80 5.49
C VAL A 55 3.30 -10.31 5.45
N VAL A 56 4.10 -9.47 4.77
CA VAL A 56 3.77 -8.05 4.57
C VAL A 56 2.45 -7.90 3.80
N THR A 57 2.32 -8.59 2.67
CA THR A 57 1.11 -8.54 1.83
C THR A 57 -0.12 -8.96 2.63
N HIS A 58 -0.04 -10.03 3.41
CA HIS A 58 -1.13 -10.50 4.26
C HIS A 58 -1.53 -9.44 5.31
N CYS A 59 -0.55 -8.78 5.95
CA CYS A 59 -0.84 -7.70 6.90
C CYS A 59 -1.60 -6.53 6.23
N VAL A 60 -1.16 -6.11 5.05
CA VAL A 60 -1.79 -5.02 4.28
C VAL A 60 -3.20 -5.40 3.80
N LEU A 61 -3.40 -6.64 3.36
CA LEU A 61 -4.71 -7.14 2.95
C LEU A 61 -5.70 -7.20 4.13
N ASN A 62 -5.24 -7.63 5.30
CA ASN A 62 -6.05 -7.59 6.52
C ASN A 62 -6.45 -6.16 6.89
N LEU A 63 -5.50 -5.22 6.81
CA LEU A 63 -5.78 -3.80 7.04
C LEU A 63 -6.85 -3.28 6.07
N LYS A 64 -6.75 -3.63 4.78
CA LYS A 64 -7.74 -3.29 3.74
C LYS A 64 -9.12 -3.86 4.07
N ASN A 65 -9.22 -5.10 4.53
CA ASN A 65 -10.50 -5.69 4.92
C ASN A 65 -11.18 -4.90 6.05
N LEU A 66 -10.41 -4.36 7.00
CA LEU A 66 -10.94 -3.50 8.06
C LEU A 66 -11.51 -2.17 7.51
N PHE A 67 -10.90 -1.61 6.44
CA PHE A 67 -11.43 -0.43 5.73
C PHE A 67 -12.73 -0.74 4.99
N HIS A 68 -12.79 -1.87 4.28
CA HIS A 68 -13.99 -2.28 3.54
C HIS A 68 -15.17 -2.66 4.44
N GLN A 69 -14.91 -3.27 5.60
CA GLN A 69 -15.95 -3.69 6.56
C GLN A 69 -16.47 -2.55 7.45
N GLY A 70 -16.13 -1.29 7.17
CA GLY A 70 -16.79 -0.13 7.78
C GLY A 70 -16.31 0.23 9.18
N GLN A 71 -15.20 -0.33 9.67
CA GLN A 71 -14.59 0.12 10.92
C GLN A 71 -13.95 1.52 10.80
N TYR A 72 -13.67 1.95 9.58
CA TYR A 72 -13.22 3.30 9.25
C TYR A 72 -14.31 3.97 8.43
N LYS A 73 -14.81 5.13 8.89
CA LYS A 73 -15.84 5.91 8.17
C LYS A 73 -15.39 6.10 6.71
N HIS A 74 -16.15 5.57 5.75
CA HIS A 74 -15.92 5.66 4.30
C HIS A 74 -15.49 7.08 3.85
N ASN A 75 -16.09 8.10 4.46
CA ASN A 75 -15.86 9.52 4.18
C ASN A 75 -14.43 9.98 4.54
N LEU A 76 -13.78 9.36 5.52
CA LEU A 76 -12.39 9.66 5.91
C LEU A 76 -11.41 9.03 4.92
N PHE A 77 -11.77 7.86 4.37
CA PHE A 77 -10.98 7.15 3.36
C PHE A 77 -11.04 7.85 1.99
N GLU A 78 -12.21 8.30 1.55
CA GLU A 78 -12.34 9.13 0.34
C GLU A 78 -11.56 10.44 0.45
N ARG A 79 -11.62 11.09 1.62
CA ARG A 79 -10.90 12.35 1.87
C ARG A 79 -9.38 12.16 1.94
N ALA A 80 -8.91 11.09 2.58
CA ALA A 80 -7.50 10.75 2.59
C ALA A 80 -7.01 10.36 1.19
N SER A 81 -7.82 9.63 0.41
CA SER A 81 -7.51 9.27 -0.97
C SER A 81 -7.43 10.50 -1.89
N SER A 82 -8.31 11.49 -1.71
CA SER A 82 -8.29 12.72 -2.50
C SER A 82 -7.12 13.63 -2.12
N GLU A 83 -6.77 13.75 -0.83
CA GLU A 83 -5.57 14.48 -0.37
C GLU A 83 -4.28 13.87 -0.91
N VAL A 84 -4.14 12.54 -0.91
CA VAL A 84 -2.95 11.88 -1.46
C VAL A 84 -2.88 12.02 -2.98
N SER A 85 -4.00 11.85 -3.69
CA SER A 85 -4.07 12.11 -5.14
C SER A 85 -3.70 13.55 -5.50
N GLN A 86 -4.03 14.52 -4.65
CA GLN A 86 -3.65 15.92 -4.84
C GLN A 86 -2.16 16.15 -4.61
N ARG A 87 -1.58 15.52 -3.58
CA ARG A 87 -0.13 15.53 -3.34
C ARG A 87 0.66 14.90 -4.49
N ASP A 88 0.24 13.74 -5.00
CA ASP A 88 0.93 13.08 -6.12
C ASP A 88 0.82 13.89 -7.42
N ARG A 89 -0.33 14.52 -7.69
CA ARG A 89 -0.47 15.48 -8.79
C ARG A 89 0.49 16.67 -8.63
N CYS A 90 0.61 17.23 -7.42
CA CYS A 90 1.56 18.32 -7.17
C CYS A 90 3.03 17.87 -7.31
N LEU A 91 3.39 16.67 -6.83
CA LEU A 91 4.73 16.10 -6.95
C LEU A 91 5.11 15.82 -8.40
N CYS A 92 4.21 15.21 -9.20
CA CYS A 92 4.42 15.06 -10.64
C CYS A 92 4.59 16.42 -11.33
N ARG A 93 3.79 17.43 -10.97
CA ARG A 93 3.89 18.77 -11.54
C ARG A 93 5.21 19.46 -11.18
N LEU A 94 5.70 19.27 -9.96
CA LEU A 94 6.99 19.80 -9.52
C LEU A 94 8.17 19.07 -10.18
N HIS A 95 8.06 17.75 -10.36
CA HIS A 95 9.08 16.95 -11.05
C HIS A 95 9.22 17.34 -12.53
N VAL A 96 8.11 17.63 -13.21
CA VAL A 96 8.10 18.14 -14.60
C VAL A 96 8.69 19.55 -14.71
N LEU A 97 8.59 20.38 -13.67
CA LEU A 97 9.13 21.75 -13.66
C LEU A 97 10.61 21.82 -13.25
N LEU A 98 11.11 20.85 -12.49
CA LEU A 98 12.53 20.79 -12.08
C LEU A 98 13.41 20.05 -13.10
N TYR A 99 12.81 19.36 -14.06
CA TYR A 99 13.49 18.58 -15.11
C TYR A 99 13.19 19.10 -16.53
N GLN A 100 12.86 20.39 -16.64
CA GLN A 100 12.77 21.16 -17.88
C GLN A 100 13.75 22.33 -17.84
#